data_AF-A0A350H3R9-F1
#
_entry.id   AF-A0A350H3R9-F1
#
_cell.length_a   1.000
_cell.length_b   1.000
_cell.length_c   1.000
_cell.angle_alpha   90.00
_cell.angle_beta   90.00
_cell.angle_gamma   90.00
#
_symmetry.space_group_name_H-M   'P 1'
#
loop_
_entity.id
_entity.type
_entity.pdbx_description
1 polymer ?
#
loop_
_entity_poly.entity_id
_entity_poly.type
_entity_poly.pdbx_seq_one_letter_code
_entity_poly.pdbx_strand_id
1 'polypeptide(L)'
;MGELSGYWKDVKPILKQQAAEKRENNFESRLEYAKKQFELNHIPYKLCNELNGHFNLIKDKKVVMSFWSWTGKVYIPSMEFSDNIGIRGCIKKYKKYFGSNINGTEKL
;
A
#
# COMPACT_ATOMS: atom_id res chain seq x y z
N MET A 1 -1.88 -28.72 29.39
CA MET A 1 -2.13 -27.61 28.42
C MET A 1 -0.90 -26.72 28.18
N GLY A 2 0.35 -27.19 28.41
CA GLY A 2 1.56 -26.34 28.34
C GLY A 2 2.38 -26.45 27.04
N GLU A 3 2.34 -27.60 26.36
CA GLU A 3 3.28 -27.94 25.27
C GLU A 3 3.03 -27.16 23.97
N LEU A 4 1.77 -26.90 23.62
CA LEU A 4 1.44 -26.11 22.43
C LEU A 4 1.89 -24.64 22.57
N SER A 5 1.90 -24.09 23.79
CA SER A 5 2.26 -22.69 24.02
C SER A 5 3.76 -22.42 23.81
N GLY A 6 4.61 -23.41 24.12
CA GLY A 6 6.05 -23.37 23.85
C GLY A 6 6.34 -23.50 22.36
N TYR A 7 5.72 -24.47 21.70
CA TYR A 7 5.85 -24.69 20.26
C TYR A 7 5.55 -23.42 19.43
N TRP A 8 4.46 -22.70 19.75
CA TRP A 8 4.13 -21.45 19.06
C TRP A 8 5.10 -20.29 19.35
N LYS A 9 5.77 -20.27 20.51
CA LYS A 9 6.80 -19.26 20.82
C LYS A 9 8.04 -19.42 19.95
N ASP A 10 8.41 -20.65 19.63
CA ASP A 10 9.62 -20.95 18.84
C ASP A 10 9.37 -20.89 17.33
N VAL A 11 8.16 -21.26 16.88
CA VAL A 11 7.79 -21.24 15.45
C VAL A 11 7.48 -19.83 14.94
N LYS A 12 6.89 -18.96 15.76
CA LYS A 12 6.46 -17.61 15.37
C LYS A 12 7.62 -16.71 14.85
N PRO A 13 8.81 -16.69 15.47
CA PRO A 13 9.98 -15.98 14.94
C PRO A 13 10.39 -16.50 13.56
N ILE A 14 10.44 -17.82 13.36
CA ILE A 14 10.83 -18.45 12.10
C ILE A 14 9.87 -18.03 10.98
N LEU A 15 8.56 -18.10 11.22
CA LEU A 15 7.54 -17.67 10.25
C LEU A 15 7.64 -16.17 9.93
N LYS A 16 7.95 -15.33 10.92
CA LYS A 16 8.16 -13.89 10.70
C LYS A 16 9.38 -13.62 9.83
N GLN A 17 10.47 -14.35 10.06
CA GLN A 17 11.70 -14.23 9.29
C GLN A 17 11.49 -14.69 7.85
N GLN A 18 10.90 -15.88 7.64
CA GLN A 18 10.55 -16.37 6.30
C GLN A 18 9.64 -15.39 5.54
N ALA A 19 8.70 -14.74 6.24
CA ALA A 19 7.84 -13.72 5.63
C ALA A 19 8.62 -12.44 5.28
N ALA A 20 9.67 -12.09 6.04
CA ALA A 20 10.55 -10.97 5.72
C ALA A 20 11.44 -11.28 4.51
N GLU A 21 12.10 -12.44 4.50
CA GLU A 21 12.94 -12.91 3.38
C GLU A 21 12.13 -13.00 2.07
N LYS A 22 10.90 -13.52 2.13
CA LYS A 22 9.99 -13.52 0.97
C LYS A 22 9.64 -12.13 0.46
N ARG A 23 9.59 -11.11 1.34
CA ARG A 23 9.37 -9.72 0.91
C ARG A 23 10.63 -9.16 0.25
N GLU A 24 11.80 -9.44 0.83
CA GLU A 24 13.12 -9.01 0.35
C GLU A 24 13.40 -9.52 -1.06
N ASN A 25 13.24 -10.82 -1.26
CA ASN A 25 13.46 -11.47 -2.56
C ASN A 25 12.48 -11.02 -3.64
N ASN A 26 11.34 -10.43 -3.26
CA ASN A 26 10.31 -9.94 -4.19
C ASN A 26 10.19 -8.41 -4.17
N PHE A 27 11.15 -7.69 -3.61
CA PHE A 27 10.99 -6.25 -3.43
C PHE A 27 10.80 -5.51 -4.75
N GLU A 28 11.70 -5.77 -5.68
CA GLU A 28 11.75 -5.11 -6.97
C GLU A 28 10.50 -5.45 -7.79
N SER A 29 10.08 -6.71 -7.79
CA SER A 29 8.84 -7.13 -8.44
C SER A 29 7.60 -6.45 -7.85
N ARG A 30 7.57 -6.20 -6.53
CA ARG A 30 6.47 -5.47 -5.86
C ARG A 30 6.48 -3.99 -6.16
N LEU A 31 7.66 -3.38 -6.29
CA LEU A 31 7.83 -1.98 -6.65
C LEU A 31 7.33 -1.74 -8.08
N GLU A 32 7.77 -2.57 -9.03
CA GLU A 32 7.31 -2.53 -10.43
C GLU A 32 5.82 -2.85 -10.55
N TYR A 33 5.33 -3.84 -9.78
CA TYR A 33 3.90 -4.13 -9.74
C TYR A 33 3.08 -2.93 -9.26
N ALA A 34 3.54 -2.20 -8.23
CA ALA A 34 2.85 -1.01 -7.74
C ALA A 34 2.80 0.11 -8.80
N LYS A 35 3.93 0.40 -9.47
CA LYS A 35 3.99 1.37 -10.57
C LYS A 35 2.98 1.04 -11.67
N LYS A 36 3.02 -0.20 -12.18
CA LYS A 36 2.09 -0.69 -13.20
C LYS A 36 0.63 -0.57 -12.77
N GLN A 37 0.33 -0.88 -11.52
CA GLN A 37 -1.03 -0.75 -10.99
C GLN A 37 -1.50 0.71 -10.90
N PHE A 38 -0.63 1.66 -10.53
CA PHE A 38 -0.98 3.07 -10.52
C PHE A 38 -1.21 3.61 -11.94
N GLU A 39 -0.36 3.22 -12.90
CA GLU A 39 -0.49 3.59 -14.32
C GLU A 39 -1.80 3.08 -14.92
N LEU A 40 -2.09 1.79 -14.75
CA LEU A 40 -3.34 1.16 -15.24
C LEU A 40 -4.61 1.79 -14.64
N ASN A 41 -4.50 2.43 -13.47
CA ASN A 41 -5.62 3.07 -12.80
C ASN A 41 -5.62 4.59 -12.94
N HIS A 42 -4.72 5.14 -13.76
CA HIS A 42 -4.54 6.59 -13.96
C HIS A 42 -4.39 7.36 -12.64
N ILE A 43 -3.64 6.79 -11.69
CA ILE A 43 -3.35 7.41 -10.40
C ILE A 43 -1.99 8.10 -10.49
N PRO A 44 -1.92 9.45 -10.43
CA PRO A 44 -0.65 10.15 -10.42
C PRO A 44 0.13 9.83 -9.14
N TYR A 45 1.42 9.52 -9.29
CA TYR A 45 2.28 9.14 -8.17
C TYR A 45 3.68 9.76 -8.30
N LYS A 46 4.37 9.85 -7.15
CA LYS A 46 5.80 10.11 -7.05
C LYS A 46 6.44 9.03 -6.19
N LEU A 47 7.46 8.36 -6.72
CA LEU A 47 8.30 7.46 -5.94
C LEU A 47 9.28 8.31 -5.11
N CYS A 48 9.06 8.35 -3.79
CA CYS A 48 9.82 9.21 -2.88
C CYS A 48 11.04 8.52 -2.28
N ASN A 49 10.97 7.20 -2.11
CA ASN A 49 12.10 6.41 -1.64
C ASN A 49 12.00 5.00 -2.24
N GLU A 50 12.99 4.66 -3.06
CA GLU A 50 13.07 3.37 -3.74
C GLU A 50 13.43 2.23 -2.80
N LEU A 51 14.18 2.47 -1.72
CA LEU A 51 14.66 1.43 -0.80
C LEU A 51 13.55 0.83 0.08
N ASN A 52 12.46 1.57 0.29
CA ASN A 52 11.31 1.09 1.05
C ASN A 52 10.01 1.11 0.24
N GLY A 53 10.09 1.42 -1.06
CA GLY A 53 8.97 1.44 -1.98
C GLY A 53 7.90 2.45 -1.58
N HIS A 54 8.30 3.64 -1.12
CA HIS A 54 7.41 4.70 -0.69
C HIS A 54 6.93 5.54 -1.87
N PHE A 55 5.63 5.49 -2.12
CA PHE A 55 4.92 6.26 -3.13
C PHE A 55 4.03 7.31 -2.48
N ASN A 56 4.10 8.55 -2.96
CA ASN A 56 3.10 9.58 -2.70
C ASN A 56 2.13 9.65 -3.87
N LEU A 57 0.84 9.50 -3.59
CA LEU A 57 -0.23 9.64 -4.57
C LEU A 57 -0.74 11.06 -4.57
N ILE A 58 -0.96 11.59 -5.77
CA ILE A 58 -1.14 13.01 -6.01
C ILE A 58 -2.52 13.26 -6.62
N LYS A 59 -3.25 14.19 -6.03
CA LYS A 59 -4.46 14.78 -6.61
C LYS A 59 -4.35 16.30 -6.54
N ASP A 60 -4.76 16.98 -7.62
CA ASP A 60 -4.76 18.44 -7.71
C ASP A 60 -3.42 19.07 -7.30
N LYS A 61 -2.32 18.44 -7.77
CA LYS A 61 -0.92 18.80 -7.47
C LYS A 61 -0.52 18.71 -5.99
N LYS A 62 -1.34 18.06 -5.13
CA LYS A 62 -1.07 17.84 -3.71
C LYS A 62 -0.95 16.35 -3.39
N VAL A 63 -0.10 16.00 -2.42
CA VAL A 63 -0.04 14.64 -1.88
C VAL A 63 -1.27 14.41 -1.01
N VAL A 64 -2.06 13.39 -1.36
CA VAL A 64 -3.30 13.05 -0.64
C VAL A 64 -3.20 11.72 0.09
N MET A 65 -2.30 10.84 -0.33
CA MET A 65 -2.13 9.52 0.26
C MET A 65 -0.70 9.00 0.02
N SER A 66 -0.15 8.27 0.97
CA SER A 66 1.14 7.58 0.85
C SER A 66 0.94 6.07 0.88
N PHE A 67 1.74 5.33 0.12
CA PHE A 67 1.73 3.88 0.02
C PHE A 67 3.14 3.32 0.08
N TRP A 68 3.33 2.22 0.82
CA TRP A 68 4.59 1.48 0.86
C TRP A 68 4.41 0.11 0.21
N SER A 69 5.04 -0.14 -0.94
CA SER A 69 4.92 -1.42 -1.66
C SER A 69 5.52 -2.59 -0.88
N TRP A 70 6.55 -2.31 -0.07
CA TRP A 70 7.20 -3.28 0.81
C TRP A 70 6.22 -3.91 1.80
N THR A 71 5.53 -3.07 2.58
CA THR A 71 4.64 -3.50 3.67
C THR A 71 3.17 -3.62 3.25
N GLY A 72 2.78 -2.94 2.17
CA GLY A 72 1.37 -2.72 1.82
C GLY A 72 0.69 -1.67 2.69
N LYS A 73 1.44 -0.90 3.47
CA LYS A 73 0.92 0.16 4.33
C LYS A 73 0.39 1.32 3.48
N VAL A 74 -0.72 1.89 3.91
CA VAL A 74 -1.31 3.12 3.38
C VAL A 74 -1.43 4.14 4.51
N TYR A 75 -1.15 5.40 4.19
CA TYR A 75 -1.35 6.53 5.10
C TYR A 75 -2.13 7.65 4.39
N ILE A 76 -3.18 8.18 5.02
CA ILE A 76 -3.95 9.33 4.53
C ILE A 76 -3.89 10.41 5.62
N PRO A 77 -3.11 11.48 5.45
CA PRO A 77 -2.93 12.50 6.47
C PRO A 77 -4.24 13.17 6.92
N SER A 78 -5.11 13.52 5.96
CA SER A 78 -6.37 14.23 6.24
C SER A 78 -7.41 13.41 7.00
N MET A 79 -7.21 12.10 7.12
CA MET A 79 -8.13 11.18 7.79
C MET A 79 -7.51 10.47 8.99
N GLU A 80 -6.25 10.82 9.34
CA GLU A 80 -5.44 10.12 10.34
C GLU A 80 -5.42 8.58 10.13
N PHE A 81 -5.60 8.14 8.88
CA PHE A 81 -5.74 6.73 8.56
C PHE A 81 -4.38 6.11 8.29
N SER A 82 -4.07 5.01 8.96
CA SER A 82 -2.86 4.22 8.75
C SER A 82 -3.16 2.73 8.89
N ASP A 83 -3.04 1.95 7.80
CA ASP A 83 -3.33 0.51 7.84
C ASP A 83 -2.61 -0.28 6.73
N ASN A 84 -2.47 -1.59 6.90
CA ASN A 84 -1.83 -2.52 5.97
C ASN A 84 -2.87 -3.18 5.05
N ILE A 85 -3.28 -2.47 4.00
CA ILE A 85 -4.36 -2.90 3.09
C ILE A 85 -3.88 -3.37 1.71
N GLY A 86 -2.59 -3.24 1.43
CA GLY A 86 -1.99 -3.59 0.15
C GLY A 86 -2.42 -2.69 -1.02
N ILE A 87 -1.87 -2.96 -2.21
CA ILE A 87 -2.06 -2.10 -3.40
C ILE A 87 -3.52 -2.04 -3.88
N ARG A 88 -4.26 -3.15 -3.82
CA ARG A 88 -5.69 -3.16 -4.20
C ARG A 88 -6.53 -2.29 -3.26
N GLY A 89 -6.29 -2.39 -1.94
CA GLY A 89 -6.94 -1.55 -0.95
C GLY A 89 -6.58 -0.07 -1.11
N CYS A 90 -5.30 0.21 -1.39
CA CYS A 90 -4.80 1.53 -1.72
C CYS A 90 -5.56 2.15 -2.90
N ILE A 91 -5.65 1.45 -4.03
CA ILE A 91 -6.37 1.93 -5.22
C ILE A 91 -7.86 2.17 -4.93
N LYS A 92 -8.51 1.23 -4.24
CA LYS A 92 -9.93 1.36 -3.86
C LYS A 92 -10.15 2.60 -3.01
N LYS A 93 -9.29 2.85 -2.02
CA LYS A 93 -9.36 4.06 -1.18
C LYS A 93 -9.09 5.32 -1.98
N TYR A 94 -8.07 5.33 -2.83
CA TYR A 94 -7.75 6.48 -3.68
C TYR A 94 -8.97 6.87 -4.51
N LYS A 95 -9.56 5.92 -5.23
CA LYS A 95 -10.75 6.16 -6.06
C LYS A 95 -11.97 6.60 -5.23
N LYS A 96 -12.16 6.01 -4.04
CA LYS A 96 -13.29 6.36 -3.17
C LYS A 96 -13.24 7.81 -2.68
N TYR A 97 -12.07 8.28 -2.25
CA TYR A 97 -11.94 9.59 -1.60
C TYR A 97 -11.42 10.69 -2.54
N PHE A 98 -10.67 10.29 -3.57
CA PHE A 98 -9.95 11.17 -4.47
C PHE A 98 -10.20 10.81 -5.94
N GLY A 99 -11.12 9.89 -6.25
CA GLY A 99 -11.62 9.74 -7.63
C GLY A 99 -12.38 11.00 -8.06
N SER A 100 -12.41 11.28 -9.35
CA SER A 100 -13.37 12.24 -9.89
C SER A 100 -14.75 11.61 -9.82
N ASN A 101 -15.73 12.27 -9.21
CA ASN A 101 -17.12 11.91 -9.40
C ASN A 101 -17.46 12.14 -10.88
N ILE A 102 -17.57 11.08 -11.67
CA ILE A 102 -18.16 11.16 -13.02
C ILE A 102 -19.71 11.20 -12.92
N ASN A 103 -20.27 11.38 -11.72
CA ASN A 103 -21.70 11.56 -11.50
C ASN A 103 -21.95 12.92 -10.84
N GLY A 104 -21.98 13.95 -11.68
CA GLY A 104 -22.30 15.32 -11.31
C GLY A 104 -22.76 16.10 -12.53
N THR A 105 -23.91 15.69 -13.07
CA THR A 105 -24.87 16.52 -13.83
C THR A 105 -24.35 17.87 -14.35
N GLU A 106 -23.87 17.89 -15.59
CA GLU A 106 -23.99 19.10 -16.41
C GLU A 106 -25.47 19.22 -16.81
N LYS A 107 -26.21 20.00 -16.02
CA LYS A 107 -27.36 20.74 -16.51
C LYS A 107 -26.93 22.21 -16.55
N LEU A 108 -26.54 22.68 -17.72
CA LEU A 108 -26.77 24.05 -18.19
C LEU A 108 -27.06 23.97 -19.69
#